data_AF-A0A947AV51-F1
#
_entry.id   AF-A0A947AV51-F1
#
_cell.length_a   1.000
_cell.length_b   1.000
_cell.length_c   1.000
_cell.angle_alpha   90.00
_cell.angle_beta   90.00
_cell.angle_gamma   90.00
#
_symmetry.space_group_name_H-M   'P 1'
#
loop_
_entity.id
_entity.type
_entity.pdbx_description
1 polymer ?
#
loop_
_entity_poly.entity_id
_entity_poly.type
_entity_poly.pdbx_seq_one_letter_code
_entity_poly.pdbx_strand_id
1 'polypeptide(L)'
;MTYIVDQGLFKQLGLLDWSDTCHRSMSTYDLDKKSYTLTLWDREYAIYPHEGTIKTLSFEFGEQHDYFHVFIVNYLLQVKDIPLAGEWISEKDIAGGVTFFRGPHVIPTKQLSDTFLNDT
;
A
#
# COMPACT_ATOMS: atom_id res chain seq x y z
N MET A 1 23.97 7.38 12.65
CA MET A 1 23.38 7.03 11.34
C MET A 1 21.87 7.09 11.50
N THR A 2 21.17 7.98 10.82
CA THR A 2 19.70 8.06 10.88
C THR A 2 19.16 7.24 9.72
N TYR A 3 18.53 6.12 10.02
CA TYR A 3 17.84 5.31 9.01
C TYR A 3 16.42 5.85 8.83
N ILE A 4 15.97 5.99 7.59
CA ILE A 4 14.64 6.54 7.27
C ILE A 4 13.53 5.61 7.79
N VAL A 5 13.78 4.29 7.73
CA VAL A 5 12.96 3.28 8.38
C VAL A 5 13.67 2.81 9.64
N ASP A 6 12.94 2.75 10.75
CA ASP A 6 13.43 2.21 12.01
C ASP A 6 13.79 0.73 11.86
N GLN A 7 15.03 0.39 12.21
CA GLN A 7 15.55 -0.98 12.21
C GLN A 7 14.77 -1.89 13.17
N GLY A 8 14.14 -1.33 14.20
CA GLY A 8 13.20 -2.05 15.07
C GLY A 8 12.00 -2.62 14.32
N LEU A 9 11.49 -1.92 13.31
CA LEU A 9 10.36 -2.38 12.49
C LEU A 9 10.75 -3.57 11.60
N PHE A 10 11.94 -3.54 11.00
CA PHE A 10 12.46 -4.68 10.23
C PHE A 10 12.69 -5.92 11.11
N LYS A 11 13.21 -5.73 12.33
CA LYS A 11 13.34 -6.82 13.30
C LYS A 11 11.99 -7.42 13.66
N GLN A 12 10.98 -6.60 13.92
CA GLN A 12 9.62 -7.09 14.17
C GLN A 12 9.09 -7.89 12.97
N LEU A 13 9.26 -7.37 11.75
CA LEU A 13 8.84 -8.06 10.52
C LEU A 13 9.56 -9.40 10.33
N GLY A 14 10.85 -9.48 10.69
CA GLY A 14 11.63 -10.71 10.64
C GLY A 14 11.25 -11.76 11.70
N LEU A 15 10.49 -11.38 12.73
CA LEU A 15 9.97 -12.28 13.76
C LEU A 15 8.57 -12.83 13.43
N LEU A 16 7.87 -12.23 12.45
CA LEU A 16 6.56 -12.71 12.04
C LEU A 16 6.66 -14.02 11.26
N ASP A 17 5.60 -14.82 11.33
CA ASP A 17 5.46 -15.97 10.44
C ASP A 17 5.32 -15.48 9.00
N TRP A 18 6.22 -15.93 8.13
CA TRP A 18 6.26 -15.48 6.74
C TRP A 18 5.04 -15.96 5.96
N SER A 19 4.50 -17.14 6.28
CA SER A 19 3.37 -17.73 5.56
C SER A 19 2.08 -16.95 5.85
N ASP A 20 1.81 -16.66 7.12
CA ASP A 20 0.70 -15.80 7.55
C ASP A 20 0.86 -14.38 6.99
N THR A 21 2.08 -13.85 7.01
CA THR A 21 2.37 -12.51 6.45
C THR A 21 2.07 -12.44 4.96
N CYS A 22 2.50 -13.42 4.18
CA CYS A 22 2.18 -13.51 2.76
C CYS A 22 0.67 -13.63 2.52
N HIS A 23 -0.01 -14.46 3.31
CA HIS A 23 -1.45 -14.65 3.18
C HIS A 23 -2.24 -13.35 3.35
N ARG A 24 -2.00 -12.62 4.45
CA ARG A 24 -2.75 -11.38 4.76
C ARG A 24 -2.34 -10.17 3.92
N SER A 25 -1.12 -10.15 3.37
CA SER A 25 -0.60 -9.03 2.57
C SER A 25 -0.64 -9.24 1.06
N MET A 26 -1.00 -10.44 0.60
CA MET A 26 -0.87 -10.86 -0.80
C MET A 26 0.57 -10.75 -1.35
N SER A 27 1.58 -10.73 -0.47
CA SER A 27 2.99 -10.80 -0.86
C SER A 27 3.45 -12.24 -1.05
N THR A 28 4.63 -12.43 -1.62
CA THR A 28 5.33 -13.72 -1.66
C THR A 28 6.59 -13.68 -0.81
N TYR A 29 7.09 -14.84 -0.38
CA TYR A 29 8.32 -14.96 0.39
C TYR A 29 9.31 -15.89 -0.31
N ASP A 30 10.55 -15.44 -0.43
CA ASP A 30 11.68 -16.22 -0.92
C ASP A 30 12.47 -16.73 0.30
N LEU A 31 12.45 -18.04 0.53
CA LEU A 31 13.14 -18.67 1.67
C LEU A 31 14.68 -18.62 1.55
N ASP A 32 15.21 -18.67 0.32
CA ASP A 32 16.65 -18.66 0.08
C ASP A 32 17.21 -17.26 0.34
N LYS A 33 16.50 -16.23 -0.15
CA LYS A 33 16.87 -14.82 0.04
C LYS A 33 16.37 -14.22 1.34
N LYS A 34 15.49 -14.92 2.07
CA LYS A 34 14.83 -14.45 3.30
C LYS A 34 14.19 -13.06 3.11
N SER A 35 13.40 -12.93 2.05
CA SER A 35 12.84 -11.65 1.60
C SER A 35 11.39 -11.78 1.17
N TYR A 36 10.60 -10.73 1.42
CA TYR A 36 9.26 -10.58 0.86
C TYR A 36 9.33 -9.89 -0.49
N THR A 37 8.47 -10.29 -1.43
CA THR A 37 8.16 -9.53 -2.65
C THR A 37 6.75 -9.00 -2.56
N LEU A 38 6.59 -7.68 -2.62
CA LEU A 38 5.30 -7.00 -2.55
C LEU A 38 5.10 -6.12 -3.79
N THR A 39 3.92 -6.22 -4.39
CA THR A 39 3.51 -5.37 -5.52
C THR A 39 2.65 -4.22 -5.03
N LEU A 40 3.09 -2.98 -5.29
CA LEU A 40 2.35 -1.75 -4.98
C LEU A 40 2.38 -0.82 -6.18
N TRP A 41 1.22 -0.34 -6.63
CA TRP A 41 1.10 0.59 -7.77
C TRP A 41 1.86 0.11 -9.01
N ASP A 42 1.65 -1.15 -9.40
CA ASP A 42 2.29 -1.81 -10.54
C ASP A 42 3.83 -1.87 -10.47
N ARG A 43 4.38 -1.82 -9.25
CA ARG A 43 5.81 -1.94 -8.97
C ARG A 43 6.08 -3.01 -7.95
N GLU A 44 7.18 -3.73 -8.16
CA GLU A 44 7.62 -4.79 -7.28
C GLU A 44 8.73 -4.30 -6.36
N TYR A 45 8.63 -4.67 -5.09
CA TYR A 45 9.60 -4.35 -4.05
C TYR A 45 10.09 -5.65 -3.40
N ALA A 46 11.40 -5.80 -3.26
CA ALA A 46 12.01 -6.82 -2.43
C ALA A 46 12.35 -6.23 -1.06
N ILE A 47 11.76 -6.77 -0.01
CA ILE A 47 11.96 -6.35 1.38
C ILE A 47 12.84 -7.41 2.06
N TYR A 48 13.97 -7.00 2.62
CA TYR A 48 14.92 -7.87 3.31
C TYR A 48 14.93 -7.54 4.81
N PRO A 49 14.06 -8.17 5.64
CA PRO A 49 13.97 -7.85 7.06
C PRO A 49 15.30 -8.05 7.82
N HIS A 50 16.08 -9.03 7.39
CA HIS A 50 17.37 -9.37 8.02
C HIS A 50 18.49 -8.37 7.69
N GLU A 51 18.38 -7.66 6.56
CA GLU A 51 19.32 -6.59 6.17
C GLU A 51 18.82 -5.20 6.57
N GLY A 52 17.52 -5.06 6.86
CA GLY A 52 16.90 -3.77 7.11
C GLY A 52 16.80 -2.90 5.86
N THR A 53 16.63 -3.52 4.68
CA THR A 53 16.65 -2.86 3.37
C THR A 53 15.41 -3.18 2.54
N ILE A 54 15.10 -2.27 1.60
CA ILE A 54 14.09 -2.46 0.57
C ILE A 54 14.74 -2.10 -0.77
N LYS A 55 14.48 -2.91 -1.79
CA LYS A 55 14.93 -2.69 -3.17
C LYS A 55 13.72 -2.67 -4.09
N THR A 56 13.63 -1.64 -4.94
CA THR A 56 12.68 -1.62 -6.04
C THR A 56 13.19 -2.55 -7.15
N LEU A 57 12.35 -3.45 -7.65
CA LEU A 57 12.67 -4.38 -8.73
C LEU A 57 12.24 -3.87 -10.11
N SER A 58 11.23 -3.00 -10.16
CA SER A 58 10.70 -2.38 -11.38
C SER A 58 11.40 -1.04 -11.68
N PHE A 59 11.94 -0.88 -12.89
CA PHE A 59 12.79 0.26 -13.27
C PHE A 59 12.07 1.38 -14.05
N GLU A 60 10.82 1.18 -14.47
CA GLU A 60 10.22 1.99 -15.56
C GLU A 60 9.74 3.40 -15.15
N PHE A 61 9.95 3.76 -13.91
CA PHE A 61 8.94 4.50 -13.19
C PHE A 61 9.73 5.22 -12.09
N GLY A 62 9.75 6.56 -12.10
CA GLY A 62 10.73 7.38 -11.34
C GLY A 62 10.83 7.05 -9.85
N GLU A 63 11.91 7.52 -9.20
CA GLU A 63 12.21 7.20 -7.80
C GLU A 63 11.04 7.58 -6.87
N GLN A 64 10.66 6.64 -5.99
CA GLN A 64 9.75 6.94 -4.90
C GLN A 64 10.42 7.82 -3.86
N HIS A 65 9.61 8.63 -3.18
CA HIS A 65 10.03 9.33 -1.98
C HIS A 65 10.50 8.33 -0.92
N ASP A 66 11.65 8.57 -0.27
CA ASP A 66 12.27 7.61 0.64
C ASP A 66 11.37 7.12 1.79
N TYR A 67 10.44 7.97 2.24
CA TYR A 67 9.48 7.61 3.28
C TYR A 67 8.44 6.58 2.83
N PHE A 68 8.34 6.29 1.53
CA PHE A 68 7.50 5.22 1.02
C PHE A 68 7.87 3.86 1.64
N HIS A 69 9.16 3.65 1.93
CA HIS A 69 9.63 2.45 2.60
C HIS A 69 9.05 2.27 4.01
N VAL A 70 8.74 3.37 4.72
CA VAL A 70 8.07 3.32 6.03
C VAL A 70 6.67 2.73 5.88
N PHE A 71 5.94 3.14 4.83
CA PHE A 71 4.61 2.60 4.53
C PHE A 71 4.65 1.12 4.18
N ILE A 72 5.64 0.67 3.39
CA ILE A 72 5.79 -0.74 3.02
C ILE A 72 5.97 -1.63 4.26
N VAL A 73 6.91 -1.28 5.14
CA VAL A 73 7.17 -2.09 6.34
C VAL A 73 5.97 -2.07 7.27
N ASN A 74 5.37 -0.90 7.49
CA ASN A 74 4.20 -0.79 8.37
C ASN A 74 2.99 -1.55 7.82
N TYR A 75 2.80 -1.55 6.50
CA TYR A 75 1.78 -2.36 5.84
C TYR A 75 1.98 -3.86 6.13
N LEU A 76 3.18 -4.40 5.89
CA LEU A 76 3.45 -5.83 6.15
C LEU A 76 3.28 -6.21 7.64
N LEU A 77 3.60 -5.29 8.55
CA LEU A 77 3.42 -5.49 10.00
C LEU A 77 1.96 -5.50 10.44
N GLN A 78 1.11 -4.67 9.81
CA GLN A 78 -0.22 -4.34 10.34
C GLN A 78 -1.39 -4.83 9.48
N VAL A 79 -1.13 -5.24 8.23
CA VAL A 79 -2.17 -5.70 7.33
C VAL A 79 -2.89 -6.91 7.91
N LYS A 80 -4.20 -6.91 7.74
CA LYS A 80 -5.11 -7.96 8.22
C LYS A 80 -5.81 -8.55 7.02
N ASP A 81 -6.05 -9.86 7.07
CA ASP A 81 -6.99 -10.49 6.15
C ASP A 81 -8.41 -10.10 6.57
N ILE A 82 -9.01 -9.16 5.83
CA ILE A 82 -10.37 -8.68 6.07
C ILE A 82 -11.24 -9.20 4.92
N PRO A 83 -12.13 -10.16 5.17
CA PRO A 83 -13.00 -10.68 4.13
C PRO A 83 -13.96 -9.60 3.63
N LEU A 84 -14.39 -9.73 2.38
CA LEU A 84 -15.44 -8.88 1.82
C LEU A 84 -16.73 -9.08 2.62
N ALA A 85 -17.31 -7.97 3.11
CA ALA A 85 -18.56 -8.01 3.86
C ALA A 85 -19.78 -8.39 3.00
N GLY A 86 -19.67 -8.32 1.67
CA GLY A 86 -20.80 -8.55 0.76
C GLY A 86 -21.84 -7.42 0.77
N GLU A 87 -21.52 -6.29 1.38
CA GLU A 87 -22.38 -5.13 1.50
C GLU A 87 -21.99 -4.05 0.49
N TRP A 88 -22.98 -3.51 -0.21
CA TRP A 88 -22.81 -2.30 -1.00
C TRP A 88 -22.89 -1.10 -0.07
N ILE A 89 -21.77 -0.40 0.09
CA ILE A 89 -21.70 0.84 0.86
C ILE A 89 -21.54 2.04 -0.09
N SER A 90 -22.19 3.15 0.25
CA SER A 90 -21.96 4.45 -0.37
C SER A 90 -20.86 5.22 0.38
N GLU A 91 -20.39 6.32 -0.19
CA GLU A 91 -19.48 7.24 0.48
C GLU A 91 -20.04 7.78 1.80
N LYS A 92 -21.37 7.77 1.97
CA LYS A 92 -22.05 8.28 3.16
C LYS A 92 -21.97 7.31 4.33
N ASP A 93 -21.70 6.05 4.04
CA ASP A 93 -21.66 4.97 5.04
C ASP A 93 -20.25 4.82 5.64
N ILE A 94 -19.24 5.49 5.05
CA ILE A 94 -17.87 5.53 5.56
C ILE A 94 -17.72 6.72 6.52
N ALA A 95 -17.11 6.50 7.68
CA ALA A 95 -16.78 7.55 8.63
C ALA A 95 -15.97 8.67 7.94
N GLY A 96 -16.54 9.88 7.89
CA GLY A 96 -15.94 11.03 7.22
C GLY A 96 -16.12 11.09 5.70
N GLY A 97 -16.70 10.08 5.05
CA GLY A 97 -16.85 10.02 3.60
C GLY A 97 -17.77 11.12 3.04
N VAL A 98 -18.82 11.51 3.78
CA VAL A 98 -19.65 12.69 3.41
C VAL A 98 -18.82 13.96 3.26
N THR A 99 -17.80 14.16 4.10
CA THR A 99 -16.95 15.35 4.08
C THR A 99 -15.92 15.29 2.94
N PHE A 100 -15.42 14.10 2.62
CA PHE A 100 -14.44 13.88 1.55
C PHE A 100 -14.97 14.39 0.19
N PHE A 101 -16.22 14.07 -0.16
CA PHE A 101 -16.82 14.45 -1.44
C PHE A 101 -17.52 15.82 -1.46
N ARG A 102 -17.58 16.53 -0.34
CA ARG A 102 -18.20 17.87 -0.22
C ARG A 102 -17.20 19.01 0.01
N GLY A 103 -15.95 18.68 0.29
CA GLY A 103 -14.88 19.64 0.59
C GLY A 103 -14.09 20.11 -0.65
N PRO A 104 -12.81 20.50 -0.53
CA PRO A 104 -11.98 20.97 -1.66
C PRO A 104 -11.76 19.93 -2.78
N HIS A 105 -12.28 18.72 -2.61
CA HIS A 105 -12.27 17.63 -3.59
C HIS A 105 -13.62 17.46 -4.33
N VAL A 106 -14.53 18.44 -4.26
CA VAL A 106 -15.74 18.45 -5.10
C VAL A 106 -15.30 18.35 -6.56
N ILE A 107 -15.70 17.26 -7.20
CA ILE A 107 -15.46 17.06 -8.63
C ILE A 107 -16.26 18.13 -9.38
N PRO A 108 -15.66 18.88 -10.33
CA PRO A 108 -16.32 19.91 -11.12
C PRO A 108 -17.26 19.31 -12.17
N THR A 109 -18.28 18.56 -11.71
CA THR A 109 -19.18 17.78 -12.55
C THR A 109 -19.86 18.64 -13.61
N LYS A 110 -20.24 19.87 -13.28
CA LYS A 110 -20.82 20.81 -14.25
C LYS A 110 -19.87 21.13 -15.40
N GLN A 111 -18.61 21.47 -15.11
CA GLN A 111 -17.62 21.79 -16.15
C GLN A 111 -17.30 20.58 -17.01
N LEU A 112 -17.22 19.38 -16.41
CA LEU A 112 -17.03 18.13 -17.15
C LEU A 112 -18.22 17.83 -18.06
N SER A 113 -19.45 17.94 -17.56
CA SER A 113 -20.66 17.74 -18.36
C SER A 113 -20.79 18.75 -19.49
N ASP A 114 -20.46 20.03 -19.25
CA ASP A 114 -20.47 21.07 -20.29
C ASP A 114 -19.41 20.80 -21.37
N THR A 115 -18.28 20.17 -21.00
CA THR A 115 -17.17 19.87 -21.91
C THR A 115 -17.40 18.59 -22.74
N PHE A 116 -17.99 17.56 -22.13
CA PHE A 116 -18.09 16.21 -22.71
C PHE A 116 -19.53 15.76 -23.02
N LEU A 117 -20.53 16.64 -22.85
CA LEU A 117 -21.87 16.60 -23.46
C LEU A 117 -22.46 15.21 -23.80
N ASN A 118 -22.76 14.39 -22.78
CA ASN A 118 -23.50 13.14 -22.93
C ASN A 118 -22.92 12.19 -24.01
N ASP A 119 -21.64 11.84 -23.94
CA ASP A 119 -21.12 10.66 -24.64
C ASP A 119 -21.80 9.39 -24.06
N THR A 120 -22.97 9.06 -24.61
CA THR A 120 -23.62 7.74 -24.55
C THR A 120 -23.14 6.86 -25.68
#